data_AF-A0A0N4TGA3-F1
#
_entry.id   AF-A0A0N4TGA3-F1
#
_cell.length_a   1.000
_cell.length_b   1.000
_cell.length_c   1.000
_cell.angle_alpha   90.00
_cell.angle_beta   90.00
_cell.angle_gamma   90.00
#
_symmetry.space_group_name_H-M   'P 1'
#
loop_
_entity.id
_entity.type
_entity.pdbx_description
1 polymer ?
#
loop_
_entity_poly.entity_id
_entity_poly.type
_entity_poly.pdbx_seq_one_letter_code
_entity_poly.pdbx_strand_id
1 'polypeptide(L)' 'MVLNMKNYKGYDKMPYCEPHYPKTVASVVVDTPEMRRLAENTRLQSQACLNLCFC' A
#
# COMPACT_ATOMS: atom_id res chain seq x y z
N MET A 1 -16.86 17.43 15.28
CA MET A 1 -17.52 16.21 15.78
C MET A 1 -17.18 16.04 17.25
N VAL A 2 -18.17 16.10 18.14
CA VAL A 2 -17.95 15.83 19.58
C VAL A 2 -17.97 14.31 19.78
N LEU A 3 -16.85 13.75 20.23
CA LEU A 3 -16.75 12.36 20.63
C LEU A 3 -17.39 12.19 22.01
N ASN A 4 -18.24 11.19 22.15
CA ASN A 4 -18.82 10.76 23.41
C ASN A 4 -18.47 9.27 23.61
N MET A 5 -18.66 8.77 24.83
CA MET A 5 -18.33 7.37 25.14
C MET A 5 -19.15 6.33 24.33
N LYS A 6 -20.21 6.75 23.63
CA LYS A 6 -21.06 5.87 22.81
C LYS A 6 -20.58 5.78 21.34
N ASN A 7 -19.95 6.84 20.81
CA ASN A 7 -19.46 6.90 19.42
C ASN A 7 -17.92 6.78 19.31
N TYR A 8 -17.25 6.53 20.44
CA TYR A 8 -15.82 6.28 20.54
C TYR A 8 -15.44 4.92 19.92
N LYS A 9 -14.57 4.93 18.91
CA LYS A 9 -13.90 3.72 18.42
C LYS A 9 -12.39 3.93 18.47
N GLY A 10 -11.68 3.00 19.11
CA GLY A 10 -10.22 3.03 19.17
C GLY A 10 -9.60 2.31 17.98
N TYR A 11 -8.62 2.94 17.35
CA TYR A 11 -7.75 2.33 16.33
C TYR A 11 -6.32 2.87 16.52
N ASP A 12 -5.29 2.04 16.45
CA ASP A 12 -3.89 2.47 16.70
C ASP A 12 -3.69 3.35 17.94
N LYS A 13 -4.37 3.01 19.04
CA LYS A 13 -4.34 3.75 20.32
C LYS A 13 -4.88 5.19 20.23
N MET A 14 -5.49 5.57 19.11
CA MET A 14 -6.13 6.87 18.89
C MET A 14 -7.66 6.74 18.82
N PRO A 15 -8.40 7.75 19.29
CA PRO A 15 -9.85 7.76 19.25
C PRO A 15 -10.38 8.31 17.91
N TYR A 16 -11.31 7.60 17.28
CA TYR A 16 -11.96 7.99 16.03
C TYR A 16 -13.49 8.05 16.20
N CYS A 17 -14.14 8.97 15.47
CA CYS A 17 -15.60 8.92 15.28
C CYS A 17 -15.96 7.94 14.16
N GLU A 18 -17.21 7.45 14.16
CA GLU A 18 -17.75 6.51 13.17
C GLU A 18 -17.41 6.81 11.69
N PRO A 19 -17.55 8.04 11.16
CA PRO A 19 -17.21 8.31 9.76
C PRO A 19 -15.70 8.31 9.47
N HIS A 20 -14.86 8.48 10.49
CA HIS A 20 -13.40 8.51 10.35
C HIS A 20 -12.73 7.23 10.86
N TYR A 21 -13.51 6.21 11.22
CA TYR A 21 -12.94 4.93 11.62
C TYR A 21 -12.35 4.24 10.38
N PRO A 22 -11.03 3.96 10.35
CA PRO A 22 -10.40 3.35 9.20
C PRO A 22 -10.98 1.95 8.98
N LYS A 23 -11.67 1.78 7.85
CA LYS A 23 -12.17 0.47 7.41
C LYS A 23 -11.06 -0.16 6.57
N THR A 24 -10.44 -1.22 7.10
CA THR A 24 -9.44 -2.02 6.37
C THR A 24 -10.16 -2.86 5.31
N VAL A 25 -10.61 -2.23 4.24
CA VAL A 25 -11.04 -2.94 3.03
C VAL A 25 -9.79 -3.38 2.29
N ALA A 26 -9.73 -4.65 1.89
CA ALA A 26 -8.66 -5.13 1.02
C ALA A 26 -8.77 -4.39 -0.31
N SER A 27 -7.95 -3.35 -0.51
CA SER A 27 -7.84 -2.69 -1.79
C SER A 27 -7.07 -3.61 -2.72
N VAL A 28 -7.74 -4.14 -3.74
CA VAL A 28 -7.04 -4.76 -4.87
C VAL A 28 -6.32 -3.62 -5.57
N VAL A 29 -4.99 -3.57 -5.42
CA VAL A 29 -4.15 -2.71 -6.25
C VAL A 29 -4.25 -3.31 -7.65
N VAL A 30 -5.06 -2.69 -8.50
CA VAL A 30 -5.17 -3.09 -9.90
C VAL A 30 -3.80 -2.87 -10.55
N ASP A 31 -3.30 -3.87 -11.25
CA ASP A 31 -2.07 -3.76 -12.03
C ASP A 31 -2.25 -2.67 -13.09
N THR A 32 -1.68 -1.50 -12.84
CA THR A 32 -1.68 -0.41 -13.80
C THR A 32 -0.73 -0.76 -14.95
N PRO A 33 -0.99 -0.29 -16.18
CA PRO A 33 -0.04 -0.50 -17.30
C PRO A 33 1.35 0.07 -17.00
N GLU A 34 1.45 1.06 -16.11
CA GLU A 34 2.71 1.60 -15.58
C GLU A 34 3.47 0.57 -14.74
N MET A 35 2.77 -0.21 -13.90
CA MET A 35 3.39 -1.26 -13.08
C MET A 35 3.98 -2.38 -13.94
N ARG A 36 3.33 -2.72 -15.07
CA ARG A 36 3.87 -3.68 -16.04
C ARG A 36 5.16 -3.19 -16.70
N ARG A 37 5.21 -1.91 -17.11
CA ARG A 37 6.42 -1.30 -17.68
C ARG A 37 7.58 -1.30 -16.69
N LEU A 38 7.30 -0.99 -15.42
CA LEU A 38 8.31 -1.03 -14.37
C LEU A 38 8.86 -2.45 -14.18
N ALA A 39 7.99 -3.46 -14.16
CA ALA A 39 8.39 -4.86 -14.04
C ALA A 39 9.29 -5.33 -15.20
N GLU A 40 8.97 -4.95 -16.44
CA GLU A 40 9.82 -5.24 -17.61
C GLU A 40 11.20 -4.60 -17.49
N ASN A 41 11.25 -3.32 -17.11
CA ASN A 41 12.51 -2.59 -16.89
C ASN A 41 13.34 -3.19 -15.74
N THR A 42 12.72 -3.57 -14.63
CA THR A 42 13.40 -4.25 -13.52
C THR A 42 13.94 -5.61 -13.96
N ARG A 43 13.24 -6.34 -14.83
CA ARG A 43 13.72 -7.61 -15.40
C ARG A 43 14.95 -7.42 -16.28
N LEU A 44 14.96 -6.37 -17.10
CA LEU A 44 16.12 -6.03 -17.94
C LEU A 44 17.32 -5.56 -17.12
N GLN A 45 17.08 -4.73 -16.10
CA GLN A 45 18.14 -4.25 -15.21
C GLN A 45 18.77 -5.38 -14.38
N SER A 46 17.95 -6.32 -13.90
CA SER A 46 18.44 -7.49 -13.17
C SER A 46 19.22 -8.45 -14.07
N GLN A 47 18.84 -8.63 -15.34
CA GLN A 47 19.63 -9.39 -16.31
C GLN A 47 20.94 -8.69 -16.67
N ALA A 48 20.94 -7.36 -16.82
CA ALA A 48 22.16 -6.60 -17.05
C ALA A 48 23.12 -6.72 -15.85
N CYS A 49 22.60 -6.64 -14.61
CA CYS A 49 23.37 -6.83 -13.38
C CYS A 49 23.95 -8.25 -13.29
N LEU A 50 23.15 -9.29 -13.58
CA LEU A 50 23.61 -10.68 -13.54
C LEU A 50 24.72 -10.97 -14.57
N ASN A 51 24.64 -10.37 -15.75
CA ASN A 51 25.63 -10.54 -16.81
C ASN A 51 26.89 -9.66 -16.63
N LEU A 52 26.82 -8.58 -15.84
CA LEU A 52 28.00 -7.76 -15.53
C LEU A 52 28.77 -8.21 -14.28
N CYS A 53 28.12 -8.94 -13.36
CA CYS A 53 28.71 -9.37 -12.09
C CYS A 53 29.47 -10.72 -12.18
N PHE A 54 29.63 -11.28 -13.38
CA PHE A 54 30.37 -12.53 -13.65
C PHE A 54 31.73 -12.32 -14.36
N CYS A 55 32.28 -11.10 -14.31
CA CYS A 55 33.64 -10.81 -14.76
C CYS A 55 34.51 -10.28 -13.61
#